data_AF-A0A392T461-F1
#
_entry.id   AF-A0A392T461-F1
#
_cell.length_a   1.000
_cell.length_b   1.000
_cell.length_c   1.000
_cell.angle_alpha   90.00
_cell.angle_beta   90.00
_cell.angle_gamma   90.00
#
_symmetry.space_group_name_H-M   'P 1'
#
loop_
_entity.id
_entity.type
_entity.pdbx_description
1 polymer ?
#
loop_
_entity_poly.entity_id
_entity_poly.type
_entity_poly.pdbx_seq_one_letter_code
_entity_poly.pdbx_strand_id
1 'polypeptide(L)'
;REEANVWWKNAKLRLGPGGMAIPWEMFKRKFLVKYFPVDVRNKKVVEFMELKQVNMTVADYAVKFETLCAFSQHYNTLEAEDDKCVKFESGLRP
;
A
#
# COMPACT_ATOMS: atom_id res chain seq x y z
N ARG A 1 7.46 14.66 11.78
CA ARG A 1 6.43 14.90 12.84
C ARG A 1 5.81 16.29 12.68
N GLU A 2 6.61 17.35 12.54
CA GLU A 2 6.08 18.71 12.39
C GLU A 2 5.29 18.93 11.10
N GLU A 3 5.79 18.44 9.96
CA GLU A 3 5.10 18.54 8.65
C GLU A 3 3.70 17.92 8.69
N ALA A 4 3.56 16.73 9.29
CA ALA A 4 2.28 16.05 9.40
C ALA A 4 1.27 16.78 10.30
N ASN A 5 1.74 17.41 11.39
CA ASN A 5 0.90 18.22 12.25
C ASN A 5 0.42 19.48 11.53
N VAL A 6 1.31 20.17 10.81
CA VAL A 6 0.97 21.37 10.02
C VAL A 6 -0.01 21.01 8.90
N TRP A 7 0.26 19.94 8.15
CA TRP A 7 -0.64 19.45 7.11
C TRP A 7 -2.03 19.14 7.67
N TRP A 8 -2.11 18.39 8.76
CA TRP A 8 -3.41 17.99 9.31
C TRP A 8 -4.21 19.18 9.84
N LYS A 9 -3.57 20.15 10.50
CA LYS A 9 -4.21 21.41 10.91
C LYS A 9 -4.84 22.12 9.71
N ASN A 10 -4.11 22.25 8.60
CA ASN A 10 -4.61 22.89 7.38
C ASN A 10 -5.70 22.08 6.67
N ALA A 11 -5.57 20.75 6.63
CA ALA A 11 -6.57 19.87 6.02
C ALA A 11 -7.91 19.94 6.77
N LYS A 12 -7.89 19.99 8.11
CA LYS A 12 -9.09 20.13 8.94
C LYS A 12 -9.88 21.40 8.62
N LEU A 13 -9.20 22.53 8.43
CA LEU A 13 -9.85 23.80 8.06
C LEU A 13 -10.62 23.72 6.73
N ARG A 14 -10.19 22.85 5.80
CA ARG A 14 -10.81 22.68 4.48
C ARG A 14 -11.94 21.65 4.47
N LEU A 15 -12.06 20.82 5.50
CA LEU A 15 -13.02 19.72 5.57
C LEU A 15 -14.36 20.12 6.21
N GLY A 16 -14.44 21.29 6.84
CA GLY A 16 -15.67 21.82 7.42
C GLY A 16 -15.39 22.88 8.49
N PRO A 17 -16.42 23.59 8.96
CA PRO A 17 -16.28 24.57 10.03
C PRO A 17 -15.70 23.91 11.30
N GLY A 18 -14.76 24.60 11.94
CA GLY A 18 -14.05 24.10 13.12
C GLY A 18 -15.04 23.71 14.23
N GLY A 19 -15.04 22.43 14.61
CA GLY A 19 -15.93 21.89 15.64
C GLY A 19 -16.67 20.62 15.23
N MET A 20 -16.82 20.35 13.92
CA MET A 20 -17.44 19.11 13.47
C MET A 20 -16.45 17.93 13.55
N ALA A 21 -16.90 16.80 14.12
CA ALA A 21 -16.11 15.58 14.16
C ALA A 21 -15.83 15.09 12.74
N ILE A 22 -14.56 14.88 12.41
CA ILE A 22 -14.17 14.33 11.12
C ILE A 22 -14.26 12.80 11.21
N PRO A 23 -15.07 12.13 10.38
CA PRO A 23 -15.11 10.67 10.34
C PRO A 23 -13.73 10.09 10.05
N TRP A 24 -13.39 9.00 10.72
CA TRP A 24 -12.10 8.32 10.57
C TRP A 24 -11.77 7.97 9.11
N GLU A 25 -12.78 7.53 8.35
CA GLU A 25 -12.63 7.23 6.92
C GLU A 25 -12.20 8.43 6.08
N MET A 26 -12.65 9.63 6.44
CA MET A 26 -12.29 10.85 5.73
C MET A 26 -10.85 11.27 6.03
N PHE A 27 -10.41 11.12 7.29
CA PHE A 27 -9.00 11.27 7.64
C PHE A 27 -8.13 10.29 6.86
N LYS A 28 -8.45 8.98 6.91
CA LYS A 28 -7.70 7.94 6.20
C LYS A 28 -7.57 8.25 4.71
N ARG A 29 -8.66 8.65 4.06
CA ARG A 29 -8.63 9.04 2.64
C ARG A 29 -7.66 10.20 2.37
N LYS A 30 -7.74 11.28 3.14
CA LYS A 30 -6.86 12.44 2.96
C LYS A 30 -5.40 12.12 3.29
N PHE A 31 -5.17 11.32 4.33
CA PHE A 31 -3.86 10.84 4.73
C PHE A 31 -3.21 10.02 3.61
N LEU A 32 -3.93 9.03 3.09
CA LEU A 32 -3.45 8.19 2.00
C LEU A 32 -3.17 9.00 0.73
N VAL A 33 -4.02 9.98 0.38
CA VAL A 33 -3.75 10.85 -0.78
C VAL A 33 -2.46 11.66 -0.61
N LYS A 34 -2.20 12.20 0.58
CA LYS A 34 -1.02 13.06 0.85
C LYS A 34 0.28 12.25 0.97
N TYR A 35 0.26 11.13 1.67
CA TYR A 35 1.47 10.39 2.04
C TYR A 35 1.68 9.11 1.23
N PHE A 36 0.63 8.60 0.59
CA PHE A 36 0.66 7.44 -0.30
C PHE A 36 0.02 7.79 -1.65
N PRO A 37 0.57 8.77 -2.38
CA PRO A 37 0.02 9.19 -3.67
C PRO A 37 -0.01 8.01 -4.66
N VAL A 38 -0.84 8.13 -5.70
CA VAL A 38 -1.03 7.10 -6.73
C VAL A 38 0.30 6.61 -7.28
N ASP A 39 1.24 7.52 -7.56
CA ASP A 39 2.55 7.16 -8.11
C ASP A 39 3.38 6.27 -7.17
N VAL A 40 3.29 6.52 -5.86
CA VAL A 40 3.98 5.69 -4.85
C VAL A 40 3.34 4.30 -4.77
N ARG A 41 2.01 4.22 -4.86
CA ARG A 41 1.30 2.93 -4.92
C ARG A 41 1.60 2.18 -6.22
N ASN A 42 1.61 2.86 -7.36
CA ASN A 42 1.93 2.28 -8.65
C ASN A 42 3.37 1.74 -8.67
N LYS A 43 4.33 2.47 -8.08
CA LYS A 43 5.69 1.95 -7.89
C LYS A 43 5.72 0.65 -7.08
N LYS A 44 4.89 0.53 -6.03
CA LYS A 44 4.79 -0.71 -5.24
C LYS A 44 4.17 -1.86 -6.05
N VAL A 45 3.18 -1.58 -6.89
CA VAL A 45 2.61 -2.57 -7.82
C VAL A 45 3.65 -3.01 -8.84
N VAL A 46 4.41 -2.10 -9.45
CA VAL A 46 5.50 -2.46 -10.37
C VAL A 46 6.55 -3.31 -9.67
N GLU A 47 6.99 -2.91 -8.47
CA GLU A 47 7.93 -3.68 -7.65
C GLU A 47 7.41 -5.09 -7.35
N PHE A 48 6.10 -5.24 -7.10
CA PHE A 48 5.45 -6.54 -6.91
C PHE A 48 5.46 -7.39 -8.19
N MET A 49 5.10 -6.80 -9.33
CA MET A 49 5.03 -7.52 -10.61
C MET A 49 6.42 -8.00 -11.04
N GLU A 50 7.46 -7.23 -10.78
CA GLU A 50 8.85 -7.55 -11.10
C GLU A 50 9.55 -8.39 -10.01
N LEU A 51 8.88 -8.65 -8.88
CA LEU A 51 9.48 -9.36 -7.75
C LEU A 51 9.91 -10.77 -8.15
N LYS A 52 11.21 -11.05 -7.93
CA LYS A 52 11.84 -12.36 -8.06
C LYS A 52 12.66 -12.64 -6.81
N GLN A 53 12.86 -13.91 -6.47
CA GLN A 53 13.66 -14.32 -5.32
C GLN A 53 15.12 -13.85 -5.48
N VAL A 54 15.70 -13.97 -6.67
CA VAL A 54 17.10 -13.61 -6.96
C VAL A 54 18.04 -14.23 -5.90
N ASN A 55 18.67 -13.40 -5.05
CA ASN A 55 19.62 -13.83 -4.02
C ASN A 55 18.99 -13.94 -2.63
N MET A 56 17.68 -13.72 -2.50
CA MET A 56 16.95 -13.81 -1.23
C MET A 56 16.77 -15.27 -0.81
N THR A 57 16.67 -15.49 0.50
CA THR A 57 16.09 -16.75 0.99
C THR A 57 14.62 -16.82 0.59
N VAL A 58 14.03 -18.02 0.54
CA VAL A 58 12.59 -18.18 0.26
C VAL A 58 11.76 -17.45 1.33
N ALA A 59 12.22 -17.45 2.59
CA ALA A 59 11.56 -16.73 3.67
C ALA A 59 11.57 -15.21 3.46
N ASP A 60 12.71 -14.63 3.10
CA ASP A 60 12.82 -13.18 2.83
C ASP A 60 11.99 -12.78 1.60
N TYR A 61 12.01 -13.62 0.57
CA TYR A 61 11.15 -13.45 -0.62
C TYR A 61 9.68 -13.46 -0.23
N ALA A 62 9.24 -14.41 0.61
CA ALA A 62 7.85 -14.51 1.05
C ALA A 62 7.39 -13.30 1.85
N VAL A 63 8.21 -12.83 2.80
CA VAL A 63 7.93 -11.60 3.55
C VAL A 63 7.80 -10.41 2.61
N LYS A 64 8.71 -10.29 1.64
CA LYS A 64 8.67 -9.20 0.66
C LYS A 64 7.45 -9.30 -0.27
N PHE A 65 7.10 -10.52 -0.67
CA PHE A 65 5.93 -10.82 -1.49
C PHE A 65 4.64 -10.39 -0.79
N GLU A 66 4.41 -10.82 0.44
CA GLU A 66 3.22 -10.45 1.23
C GLU A 66 3.15 -8.94 1.47
N THR A 67 4.28 -8.32 1.79
CA THR A 67 4.36 -6.87 2.00
C THR A 67 3.94 -6.10 0.75
N LEU A 68 4.38 -6.52 -0.43
CA LEU A 68 4.07 -5.86 -1.69
C LEU A 68 2.67 -6.23 -2.23
N CYS A 69 2.21 -7.45 -1.97
CA CYS A 69 0.87 -7.94 -2.31
C CYS A 69 -0.22 -7.08 -1.66
N ALA A 70 0.00 -6.61 -0.43
CA ALA A 70 -0.93 -5.73 0.28
C ALA A 70 -1.21 -4.39 -0.45
N PHE A 71 -0.31 -3.96 -1.35
CA PHE A 71 -0.50 -2.76 -2.18
C PHE A 71 -1.19 -3.04 -3.51
N SER A 72 -1.34 -4.31 -3.89
CA SER A 72 -1.99 -4.72 -5.12
C SER A 72 -3.43 -5.13 -4.86
N GLN A 73 -4.37 -4.26 -5.22
CA GLN A 73 -5.80 -4.53 -5.07
C GLN A 73 -6.27 -5.78 -5.83
N HIS A 74 -5.55 -6.16 -6.90
CA HIS A 74 -5.89 -7.33 -7.70
C HIS A 74 -5.57 -8.65 -7.00
N TYR A 75 -4.52 -8.69 -6.16
CA TYR A 75 -4.07 -9.92 -5.47
C TYR A 75 -4.47 -9.95 -3.99
N ASN A 76 -5.06 -8.88 -3.48
CA ASN A 76 -5.53 -8.77 -2.09
C ASN A 76 -7.05 -9.01 -1.99
N THR A 77 -7.55 -10.03 -2.70
CA THR A 77 -8.93 -10.49 -2.63
C THR A 77 -8.96 -12.01 -2.45
N LEU A 78 -10.06 -12.55 -1.92
CA LEU A 78 -10.19 -13.99 -1.69
C LEU A 78 -10.24 -14.77 -3.02
N GLU A 79 -10.75 -14.15 -4.06
CA GLU A 79 -10.87 -14.75 -5.40
C GLU A 79 -9.52 -14.86 -6.13
N ALA A 80 -8.50 -14.15 -5.67
CA ALA A 80 -7.18 -14.08 -6.30
C ALA A 80 -6.14 -15.01 -5.64
N GLU A 81 -6.55 -15.88 -4.71
CA GLU A 81 -5.60 -16.76 -3.99
C GLU A 81 -4.82 -17.70 -4.94
N ASP A 82 -5.50 -18.30 -5.92
CA ASP A 82 -4.85 -19.17 -6.91
C ASP A 82 -3.83 -18.39 -7.77
N ASP A 83 -4.23 -17.21 -8.27
CA ASP A 83 -3.34 -16.32 -9.02
C ASP A 83 -2.15 -15.85 -8.18
N LYS A 84 -2.36 -15.65 -6.88
CA LYS A 84 -1.31 -15.27 -5.93
C LYS A 84 -0.29 -16.40 -5.76
N CYS A 85 -0.74 -17.65 -5.66
CA CYS A 85 0.14 -18.83 -5.60
C CYS A 85 0.98 -18.96 -6.88
N VAL A 86 0.35 -18.87 -8.06
CA VAL A 86 1.06 -18.91 -9.36
C VAL A 86 2.09 -17.79 -9.45
N LYS A 87 1.71 -16.58 -9.02
CA LYS A 87 2.62 -15.42 -9.03
C LYS A 87 3.81 -15.64 -8.09
N PHE A 88 3.59 -16.19 -6.90
CA PHE A 88 4.66 -16.54 -5.96
C PHE A 88 5.63 -17.55 -6.56
N GLU A 89 5.12 -18.67 -7.07
CA GLU A 89 5.93 -19.74 -7.67
C GLU A 89 6.74 -19.24 -8.87
N SER A 90 6.13 -18.42 -9.73
CA SER A 90 6.82 -17.86 -10.91
C SER A 90 8.00 -16.94 -10.58
N GLY A 91 8.05 -16.41 -9.36
CA GLY A 91 9.13 -15.57 -8.88
C GLY A 91 10.23 -16.33 -8.14
N LEU A 92 10.03 -17.61 -7.82
CA LEU A 92 11.05 -18.44 -7.17
C LEU A 92 12.20 -18.72 -8.14
N ARG A 93 13.40 -18.90 -7.56
CA ARG A 93 14.55 -19.37 -8.34
C ARG A 93 14.42 -20.88 -8.57
N PRO A 94 14.93 -21.41 -9.70
CA PRO A 94 15.00 -22.84 -9.95
C PRO A 94 15.81 -23.60 -8.88
#